data_AF-A0A439CXS5-F1
#
_entry.id   AF-A0A439CXS5-F1
#
_cell.length_a   1.000
_cell.length_b   1.000
_cell.length_c   1.000
_cell.angle_alpha   90.00
_cell.angle_beta   90.00
_cell.angle_gamma   90.00
#
_symmetry.space_group_name_H-M   'P 1'
#
loop_
_entity.id
_entity.type
_entity.pdbx_description
1 polymer ?
#
loop_
_entity_poly.entity_id
_entity_poly.type
_entity_poly.pdbx_seq_one_letter_code
_entity_poly.pdbx_strand_id
1 'polypeptide(L)'
;MEGAEGTEGTHAAHGAMTSGMACLKEQSKSAPEEISSDSRPHVTFLPQPQIAVFESSWVLERARSFKMAKQLYEVFERDEVTDDMLLHAAELFSQNYAVWGEHSSRQGKRVILSARRLRPQYLPTNSRASYVRVTVDGKLAGNAFACRWPWQGKTICWVTQLVVGMEYRDRGLAKGLLGALREDVDDIYGIMSSHPAACLAAGASFGGSIEKISLDFIAKNAVSIMKASPISYVRNANLRGSLFDTTDSTGLVSGVNTEFFVDHQEPLEALSKVRELWNWSLGELPEGHEYLLIMAAKRRLSRPL
;
A
#
# COMPACT_ATOMS: atom_id res chain seq x y z
N MET A 1 48.49 23.47 23.82
CA MET A 1 49.79 23.14 24.45
C MET A 1 49.56 21.85 25.21
N GLU A 2 50.20 20.73 24.90
CA GLU A 2 51.08 20.35 23.75
C GLU A 2 50.34 19.28 22.89
N GLY A 3 50.79 18.69 21.77
CA GLY A 3 52.12 18.32 21.23
C GLY A 3 52.42 16.85 21.63
N ALA A 4 52.24 15.79 20.82
CA ALA A 4 52.72 15.43 19.46
C ALA A 4 54.17 14.87 19.46
N GLU A 5 54.56 13.84 18.69
CA GLU A 5 53.87 13.04 17.63
C GLU A 5 53.58 11.58 18.11
N GLY A 6 53.60 10.45 17.36
CA GLY A 6 53.86 10.14 15.94
C GLY A 6 53.86 8.61 15.62
N THR A 7 53.86 8.27 14.31
CA THR A 7 54.53 7.12 13.59
C THR A 7 54.56 5.66 14.15
N GLU A 8 54.65 4.55 13.40
CA GLU A 8 54.68 4.22 11.95
C GLU A 8 54.40 2.71 11.69
N GLY A 9 54.35 2.27 10.41
CA GLY A 9 54.49 0.85 9.97
C GLY A 9 53.17 0.10 9.71
N THR A 10 52.69 -0.18 8.49
CA THR A 10 53.25 -0.89 7.31
C THR A 10 53.51 -2.40 7.48
N HIS A 11 52.73 -3.23 6.76
CA HIS A 11 53.26 -4.30 5.90
C HIS A 11 52.19 -4.77 4.90
N ALA A 12 52.60 -5.40 3.80
CA ALA A 12 51.72 -5.80 2.71
C ALA A 12 52.11 -7.14 2.06
N ALA A 13 51.18 -7.66 1.25
CA ALA A 13 51.38 -8.25 -0.08
C ALA A 13 51.21 -9.78 -0.29
N HIS A 14 50.92 -10.08 -1.57
CA HIS A 14 50.99 -11.35 -2.32
C HIS A 14 49.96 -12.48 -2.09
N GLY A 15 49.48 -13.03 -3.22
CA GLY A 15 48.67 -14.24 -3.31
C GLY A 15 47.90 -14.35 -4.64
N ALA A 16 48.54 -14.81 -5.72
CA ALA A 16 47.89 -14.97 -7.02
C ALA A 16 48.43 -16.16 -7.85
N MET A 17 47.55 -17.08 -8.22
CA MET A 17 47.66 -18.14 -9.24
C MET A 17 46.22 -18.59 -9.60
N THR A 18 45.78 -19.08 -10.77
CA THR A 18 46.17 -19.17 -12.19
C THR A 18 45.85 -20.58 -12.73
N SER A 19 45.28 -20.64 -13.94
CA SER A 19 45.19 -21.82 -14.84
C SER A 19 44.03 -22.83 -14.65
N GLY A 20 43.61 -23.41 -15.78
CA GLY A 20 42.52 -24.40 -15.93
C GLY A 20 41.80 -24.28 -17.28
N MET A 21 42.28 -24.96 -18.33
CA MET A 21 41.85 -24.73 -19.72
C MET A 21 41.79 -26.02 -20.57
N ALA A 22 40.60 -26.38 -21.07
CA ALA A 22 40.31 -27.25 -22.22
C ALA A 22 38.81 -27.10 -22.59
N CYS A 23 38.29 -26.97 -23.82
CA CYS A 23 38.76 -27.18 -25.21
C CYS A 23 38.49 -28.57 -25.82
N LEU A 24 38.14 -28.57 -27.13
CA LEU A 24 37.81 -29.70 -28.03
C LEU A 24 36.39 -30.31 -27.82
N LYS A 25 35.64 -30.72 -28.86
CA LYS A 25 35.95 -30.79 -30.31
C LYS A 25 34.68 -30.75 -31.19
N GLU A 26 34.81 -30.23 -32.41
CA GLU A 26 33.85 -30.47 -33.50
C GLU A 26 34.01 -31.87 -34.11
N GLN A 27 32.98 -32.38 -34.78
CA GLN A 27 33.13 -33.21 -35.99
C GLN A 27 31.87 -33.16 -36.87
N SER A 28 31.97 -33.62 -38.13
CA SER A 28 31.20 -33.05 -39.23
C SER A 28 30.62 -34.06 -40.24
N LYS A 29 29.53 -33.60 -40.90
CA LYS A 29 28.97 -33.99 -42.21
C LYS A 29 29.22 -35.41 -42.75
N SER A 30 28.12 -36.12 -43.05
CA SER A 30 27.98 -36.85 -44.32
C SER A 30 26.52 -36.88 -44.78
N ALA A 31 26.34 -37.03 -46.10
CA ALA A 31 25.11 -37.13 -46.89
C ALA A 31 25.54 -37.53 -48.33
N PRO A 32 24.65 -37.96 -49.25
CA PRO A 32 23.19 -38.07 -49.14
C PRO A 32 22.63 -39.48 -49.48
N GLU A 33 21.31 -39.64 -49.35
CA GLU A 33 20.53 -40.48 -50.25
C GLU A 33 19.17 -39.81 -50.48
N GLU A 34 18.70 -39.75 -51.73
CA GLU A 34 17.37 -39.25 -52.09
C GLU A 34 16.39 -40.42 -52.23
N ILE A 35 15.09 -40.21 -51.94
CA ILE A 35 13.96 -40.54 -52.85
C ILE A 35 12.60 -40.24 -52.20
N SER A 36 11.62 -39.97 -53.08
CA SER A 36 10.17 -39.88 -52.84
C SER A 36 9.62 -38.56 -52.27
N SER A 37 8.49 -38.16 -52.86
CA SER A 37 7.81 -36.90 -52.66
C SER A 37 6.60 -36.98 -51.73
N ASP A 38 6.16 -35.81 -51.29
CA ASP A 38 4.87 -35.46 -50.68
C ASP A 38 4.61 -35.91 -49.24
N SER A 39 4.87 -34.98 -48.31
CA SER A 39 4.45 -35.07 -46.91
C SER A 39 4.26 -33.67 -46.30
N ARG A 40 3.23 -32.94 -46.74
CA ARG A 40 2.81 -31.71 -46.04
C ARG A 40 2.25 -32.08 -44.64
N PRO A 41 2.63 -31.39 -43.56
CA PRO A 41 2.11 -31.70 -42.22
C PRO A 41 0.63 -31.31 -42.12
N HIS A 42 -0.25 -32.31 -42.18
CA HIS A 42 -1.68 -32.12 -41.94
C HIS A 42 -1.95 -31.95 -40.44
N VAL A 43 -2.39 -30.74 -40.04
CA VAL A 43 -2.85 -30.48 -38.68
C VAL A 43 -4.30 -30.99 -38.55
N THR A 44 -4.46 -32.19 -38.00
CA THR A 44 -5.78 -32.76 -37.70
C THR A 44 -6.29 -32.21 -36.38
N PHE A 45 -7.20 -31.24 -36.44
CA PHE A 45 -7.92 -30.75 -35.26
C PHE A 45 -8.91 -31.80 -34.76
N LEU A 46 -8.73 -32.27 -33.52
CA LEU A 46 -9.71 -33.14 -32.86
C LEU A 46 -10.99 -32.36 -32.53
N PRO A 47 -12.19 -32.90 -32.82
CA PRO A 47 -13.44 -32.20 -32.60
C PRO A 47 -13.82 -32.18 -31.11
N GLN A 48 -13.68 -30.99 -30.51
CA GLN A 48 -14.10 -30.60 -29.15
C GLN A 48 -13.39 -31.30 -27.96
N PRO A 49 -12.92 -30.54 -26.95
CA PRO A 49 -12.48 -31.14 -25.69
C PRO A 49 -13.70 -31.64 -24.91
N GLN A 50 -13.73 -32.94 -24.59
CA GLN A 50 -14.71 -33.48 -23.65
C GLN A 50 -14.39 -32.99 -22.23
N ILE A 51 -15.12 -31.97 -21.77
CA ILE A 51 -15.04 -31.50 -20.39
C ILE A 51 -15.73 -32.53 -19.50
N ALA A 52 -14.95 -33.38 -18.83
CA ALA A 52 -15.43 -34.22 -17.75
C ALA A 52 -15.81 -33.33 -16.55
N VAL A 53 -17.09 -32.96 -16.46
CA VAL A 53 -17.62 -32.23 -15.31
C VAL A 53 -17.73 -33.21 -14.13
N PHE A 54 -16.74 -33.18 -13.24
CA PHE A 54 -16.80 -33.91 -11.98
C PHE A 54 -17.79 -33.21 -11.03
N GLU A 55 -19.03 -33.69 -11.00
CA GLU A 55 -20.06 -33.28 -10.03
C GLU A 55 -19.68 -33.71 -8.60
N SER A 56 -18.78 -32.95 -7.99
CA SER A 56 -18.52 -33.03 -6.55
C SER A 56 -19.57 -32.23 -5.78
N SER A 57 -20.07 -32.79 -4.68
CA SER A 57 -21.09 -32.17 -3.80
C SER A 57 -20.73 -30.74 -3.38
N TRP A 58 -19.44 -30.49 -3.14
CA TRP A 58 -18.85 -29.20 -2.83
C TRP A 58 -19.19 -28.08 -3.83
N VAL A 59 -19.36 -28.39 -5.12
CA VAL A 59 -19.76 -27.41 -6.15
C VAL A 59 -21.23 -27.01 -6.00
N LEU A 60 -22.11 -27.98 -5.69
CA LEU A 60 -23.54 -27.74 -5.49
C LEU A 60 -23.84 -26.96 -4.20
N GLU A 61 -23.06 -27.17 -3.14
CA GLU A 61 -23.15 -26.34 -1.93
C GLU A 61 -22.69 -24.90 -2.20
N ARG A 62 -21.56 -24.71 -2.90
CA ARG A 62 -21.07 -23.37 -3.27
C ARG A 62 -22.06 -22.62 -4.16
N ALA A 63 -22.71 -23.31 -5.09
CA ALA A 63 -23.71 -22.72 -5.99
C ALA A 63 -24.96 -22.17 -5.26
N ARG A 64 -25.28 -22.67 -4.06
CA ARG A 64 -26.54 -22.36 -3.35
C ARG A 64 -26.54 -21.07 -2.53
N SER A 65 -25.43 -20.31 -2.48
CA SER A 65 -25.41 -19.00 -1.79
C SER A 65 -24.50 -17.93 -2.41
N PHE A 66 -24.28 -17.93 -3.73
CA PHE A 66 -23.65 -16.79 -4.42
C PHE A 66 -24.63 -15.64 -4.67
N LYS A 67 -25.22 -15.09 -3.60
CA LYS A 67 -25.86 -13.77 -3.67
C LYS A 67 -24.73 -12.73 -3.68
N MET A 68 -24.35 -12.28 -4.89
CA MET A 68 -23.37 -11.22 -5.09
C MET A 68 -23.84 -9.94 -4.39
N ALA A 69 -23.26 -9.65 -3.22
CA ALA A 69 -23.59 -8.48 -2.42
C ALA A 69 -23.30 -7.20 -3.23
N LYS A 70 -24.30 -6.32 -3.35
CA LYS A 70 -24.19 -5.11 -4.18
C LYS A 70 -23.25 -4.11 -3.51
N GLN A 71 -22.04 -3.99 -4.05
CA GLN A 71 -21.12 -2.92 -3.69
C GLN A 71 -21.44 -1.68 -4.53
N LEU A 72 -21.55 -0.52 -3.88
CA LEU A 72 -21.68 0.79 -4.52
C LEU A 72 -20.67 1.75 -3.89
N TYR A 73 -19.79 2.31 -4.72
CA TYR A 73 -18.84 3.35 -4.33
C TYR A 73 -19.36 4.70 -4.80
N GLU A 74 -19.35 5.70 -3.92
CA GLU A 74 -19.80 7.07 -4.21
C GLU A 74 -18.72 8.05 -3.78
N VAL A 75 -18.44 9.04 -4.64
CA VAL A 75 -17.44 10.09 -4.44
C VAL A 75 -18.17 11.43 -4.32
N PHE A 76 -17.75 12.25 -3.36
CA PHE A 76 -18.32 13.57 -3.07
C PHE A 76 -17.18 14.57 -2.88
N GLU A 77 -17.25 15.72 -3.53
CA GLU A 77 -16.37 16.86 -3.23
C GLU A 77 -16.81 17.55 -1.93
N ARG A 78 -15.90 18.32 -1.31
CA ARG A 78 -16.05 18.98 0.00
C ARG A 78 -17.45 19.53 0.31
N ASP A 79 -18.04 20.21 -0.66
CA ASP A 79 -19.29 20.98 -0.51
C ASP A 79 -20.55 20.11 -0.72
N GLU A 80 -20.40 18.91 -1.29
CA GLU A 80 -21.47 17.91 -1.44
C GLU A 80 -21.62 17.04 -0.16
N VAL A 81 -20.60 17.00 0.69
CA VAL A 81 -20.62 16.19 1.92
C VAL A 81 -21.59 16.79 2.93
N THR A 82 -22.73 16.12 3.16
CA THR A 82 -23.74 16.54 4.15
C THR A 82 -23.30 16.18 5.58
N ASP A 83 -23.91 16.82 6.60
CA ASP A 83 -23.61 16.47 7.99
C ASP A 83 -24.07 15.05 8.36
N ASP A 84 -25.10 14.49 7.69
CA ASP A 84 -25.49 13.08 7.84
C ASP A 84 -24.40 12.12 7.36
N MET A 85 -23.68 12.44 6.27
CA MET A 85 -22.53 11.64 5.85
C MET A 85 -21.42 11.66 6.90
N LEU A 86 -21.21 12.82 7.55
CA LEU A 86 -20.23 12.96 8.63
C LEU A 86 -20.67 12.26 9.92
N LEU A 87 -21.97 12.18 10.22
CA LEU A 87 -22.50 11.41 11.36
C LEU A 87 -22.23 9.92 11.18
N HIS A 88 -22.58 9.34 10.02
CA HIS A 88 -22.32 7.92 9.75
C HIS A 88 -20.81 7.60 9.65
N ALA A 89 -19.99 8.51 9.10
CA ALA A 89 -18.53 8.33 9.09
C ALA A 89 -17.92 8.41 10.51
N ALA A 90 -18.41 9.32 11.36
CA ALA A 90 -18.00 9.44 12.75
C ALA A 90 -18.39 8.21 13.58
N GLU A 91 -19.57 7.65 13.34
CA GLU A 91 -20.02 6.40 13.96
C GLU A 91 -19.15 5.22 13.51
N LEU A 92 -18.99 5.01 12.19
CA LEU A 92 -18.19 3.91 11.65
C LEU A 92 -16.75 3.96 12.17
N PHE A 93 -16.12 5.14 12.17
CA PHE A 93 -14.81 5.36 12.77
C PHE A 93 -14.81 4.99 14.26
N SER A 94 -15.76 5.51 15.04
CA SER A 94 -15.77 5.33 16.50
C SER A 94 -16.04 3.89 16.94
N GLN A 95 -16.70 3.09 16.10
CA GLN A 95 -16.92 1.66 16.31
C GLN A 95 -15.72 0.80 15.87
N ASN A 96 -15.07 1.16 14.75
CA ASN A 96 -14.17 0.24 14.04
C ASN A 96 -12.68 0.65 14.01
N TYR A 97 -12.34 1.93 14.20
CA TYR A 97 -10.99 2.42 13.90
C TYR A 97 -9.91 1.83 14.82
N ALA A 98 -10.01 2.04 16.13
CA ALA A 98 -9.02 1.58 17.10
C ALA A 98 -9.55 1.56 18.55
N VAL A 99 -8.80 0.91 19.43
CA VAL A 99 -8.88 0.99 20.89
C VAL A 99 -7.65 1.74 21.40
N TRP A 100 -7.73 2.45 22.53
CA TRP A 100 -6.55 3.04 23.16
C TRP A 100 -5.68 1.98 23.87
N GLY A 101 -4.37 2.02 23.64
CA GLY A 101 -3.38 1.10 24.22
C GLY A 101 -3.02 1.43 25.67
N GLU A 102 -2.05 0.70 26.23
CA GLU A 102 -1.62 0.83 27.63
C GLU A 102 -0.99 2.19 27.94
N HIS A 103 -0.23 2.76 27.00
CA HIS A 103 0.39 4.07 27.14
C HIS A 103 -0.60 5.26 27.00
N SER A 104 -1.91 5.02 27.05
CA SER A 104 -2.96 6.03 26.98
C SER A 104 -3.81 6.08 28.25
N SER A 105 -4.09 7.30 28.74
CA SER A 105 -5.03 7.56 29.86
C SER A 105 -6.48 7.14 29.56
N ARG A 106 -6.74 6.58 28.38
CA ARG A 106 -8.02 6.04 27.92
C ARG A 106 -7.97 4.54 27.59
N GLN A 107 -6.92 3.81 28.00
CA GLN A 107 -6.72 2.36 27.78
C GLN A 107 -8.02 1.55 27.74
N GLY A 108 -8.14 0.66 26.75
CA GLY A 108 -9.30 -0.23 26.57
C GLY A 108 -10.58 0.44 26.06
N LYS A 109 -10.65 1.78 25.99
CA LYS A 109 -11.78 2.52 25.41
C LYS A 109 -11.57 2.72 23.91
N ARG A 110 -12.66 2.75 23.13
CA ARG A 110 -12.60 3.12 21.69
C ARG A 110 -12.06 4.55 21.49
N VAL A 111 -11.38 4.75 20.36
CA VAL A 111 -11.09 6.09 19.83
C VAL A 111 -12.38 6.67 19.28
N ILE A 112 -12.89 7.73 19.92
CA ILE A 112 -14.14 8.39 19.51
C ILE A 112 -13.84 9.67 18.73
N LEU A 113 -14.47 9.81 17.56
CA LEU A 113 -14.42 10.99 16.70
C LEU A 113 -15.86 11.43 16.40
N SER A 114 -16.13 12.74 16.47
CA SER A 114 -17.48 13.29 16.23
C SER A 114 -17.57 14.01 14.89
N ALA A 115 -18.78 14.06 14.29
CA ALA A 115 -19.03 14.76 13.03
C ALA A 115 -18.57 16.24 13.07
N ARG A 116 -18.80 16.92 14.21
CA ARG A 116 -18.32 18.30 14.47
C ARG A 116 -16.79 18.43 14.39
N ARG A 117 -16.04 17.37 14.65
CA ARG A 117 -14.58 17.33 14.45
C ARG A 117 -14.19 16.93 13.02
N LEU A 118 -14.94 16.05 12.37
CA LEU A 118 -14.64 15.60 11.00
C LEU A 118 -14.53 16.76 10.01
N ARG A 119 -15.57 17.61 9.89
CA ARG A 119 -15.58 18.69 8.88
C ARG A 119 -14.34 19.60 8.95
N PRO A 120 -13.98 20.22 10.10
CA PRO A 120 -12.80 21.09 10.17
C PRO A 120 -11.45 20.37 10.13
N GLN A 121 -11.37 19.07 10.48
CA GLN A 121 -10.09 18.34 10.51
C GLN A 121 -9.78 17.60 9.20
N TYR A 122 -10.79 17.22 8.42
CA TYR A 122 -10.65 16.37 7.23
C TYR A 122 -11.24 17.00 5.94
N LEU A 123 -12.05 18.07 6.04
CA LEU A 123 -12.58 18.84 4.89
C LEU A 123 -12.24 20.37 4.99
N PRO A 124 -10.96 20.77 5.03
CA PRO A 124 -10.60 22.19 5.22
C PRO A 124 -11.11 23.09 4.10
N THR A 125 -11.69 24.24 4.46
CA THR A 125 -12.30 25.21 3.52
C THR A 125 -11.38 25.68 2.42
N ASN A 126 -10.07 25.74 2.68
CA ASN A 126 -9.07 26.29 1.74
C ASN A 126 -8.29 25.16 1.03
N SER A 127 -8.92 24.01 0.76
CA SER A 127 -8.30 22.85 0.11
C SER A 127 -9.30 22.06 -0.72
N ARG A 128 -8.84 21.41 -1.80
CA ARG A 128 -9.65 20.42 -2.52
C ARG A 128 -9.69 19.14 -1.68
N ALA A 129 -10.76 18.94 -0.92
CA ALA A 129 -10.95 17.74 -0.11
C ALA A 129 -12.16 16.95 -0.62
N SER A 130 -12.05 15.63 -0.62
CA SER A 130 -13.10 14.74 -1.12
C SER A 130 -13.38 13.63 -0.10
N TYR A 131 -14.63 13.16 -0.09
CA TYR A 131 -15.11 12.05 0.72
C TYR A 131 -15.58 10.93 -0.21
N VAL A 132 -15.20 9.69 0.12
CA VAL A 132 -15.66 8.50 -0.60
C VAL A 132 -16.28 7.54 0.40
N ARG A 133 -17.45 7.00 0.07
CA ARG A 133 -18.07 5.90 0.83
C ARG A 133 -18.26 4.67 -0.04
N VAL A 134 -18.31 3.51 0.60
CA VAL A 134 -18.78 2.27 0.00
C VAL A 134 -19.94 1.72 0.81
N THR A 135 -21.03 1.41 0.12
CA THR A 135 -22.14 0.64 0.69
C THR A 135 -22.12 -0.80 0.17
N VAL A 136 -22.52 -1.74 1.03
CA VAL A 136 -22.72 -3.16 0.72
C VAL A 136 -24.15 -3.51 1.06
N ASP A 137 -24.93 -3.91 0.04
CA ASP A 137 -26.38 -4.15 0.14
C ASP A 137 -27.15 -3.00 0.83
N GLY A 138 -26.71 -1.76 0.57
CA GLY A 138 -27.30 -0.52 1.10
C GLY A 138 -26.79 -0.07 2.47
N LYS A 139 -25.97 -0.87 3.17
CA LYS A 139 -25.35 -0.48 4.46
C LYS A 139 -23.98 0.15 4.24
N LEU A 140 -23.63 1.21 4.98
CA LEU A 140 -22.28 1.77 4.97
C LEU A 140 -21.27 0.71 5.47
N ALA A 141 -20.28 0.38 4.64
CA ALA A 141 -19.28 -0.64 4.90
C ALA A 141 -17.85 -0.09 5.04
N GLY A 142 -17.62 1.13 4.54
CA GLY A 142 -16.34 1.81 4.62
C GLY A 142 -16.41 3.25 4.11
N ASN A 143 -15.46 4.07 4.53
CA ASN A 143 -15.27 5.42 4.01
C ASN A 143 -13.80 5.81 3.96
N ALA A 144 -13.49 6.80 3.12
CA ALA A 144 -12.21 7.46 3.09
C ALA A 144 -12.39 8.98 2.95
N PHE A 145 -11.47 9.75 3.53
CA PHE A 145 -11.30 11.17 3.27
C PHE A 145 -9.95 11.40 2.62
N ALA A 146 -9.89 12.32 1.67
CA ALA A 146 -8.64 12.80 1.10
C ALA A 146 -8.60 14.33 1.04
N CYS A 147 -7.37 14.87 1.08
CA CYS A 147 -7.10 16.28 0.88
C CYS A 147 -6.02 16.45 -0.19
N ARG A 148 -6.23 17.36 -1.13
CA ARG A 148 -5.31 17.71 -2.21
C ARG A 148 -4.74 19.10 -2.05
N TRP A 149 -3.45 19.24 -2.34
CA TRP A 149 -2.74 20.52 -2.36
C TRP A 149 -1.64 20.54 -3.44
N PRO A 150 -1.31 21.73 -3.98
CA PRO A 150 -0.19 21.87 -4.91
C PRO A 150 1.16 21.85 -4.18
N TRP A 151 2.16 21.26 -4.81
CA TRP A 151 3.55 21.22 -4.33
C TRP A 151 4.49 21.12 -5.54
N GLN A 152 5.41 22.07 -5.70
CA GLN A 152 6.42 22.08 -6.80
C GLN A 152 5.83 21.85 -8.23
N GLY A 153 4.66 22.43 -8.51
CA GLY A 153 3.97 22.27 -9.80
C GLY A 153 3.25 20.93 -10.00
N LYS A 154 3.11 20.14 -8.93
CA LYS A 154 2.42 18.85 -8.88
C LYS A 154 1.22 18.89 -7.94
N THR A 155 0.22 18.03 -8.15
CA THR A 155 -0.87 17.79 -7.18
C THR A 155 -0.55 16.61 -6.27
N ILE A 156 -0.60 16.81 -4.96
CA ILE A 156 -0.62 15.71 -3.98
C ILE A 156 -2.08 15.36 -3.68
N CYS A 157 -2.39 14.07 -3.57
CA CYS A 157 -3.62 13.54 -2.98
C CYS A 157 -3.29 12.68 -1.75
N TRP A 158 -3.61 13.20 -0.57
CA TRP A 158 -3.31 12.56 0.69
C TRP A 158 -4.56 11.96 1.32
N VAL A 159 -4.55 10.66 1.61
CA VAL A 159 -5.60 9.97 2.36
C VAL A 159 -5.49 10.39 3.82
N THR A 160 -6.44 11.18 4.29
CA THR A 160 -6.46 11.71 5.67
C THR A 160 -7.17 10.76 6.64
N GLN A 161 -8.06 9.91 6.14
CA GLN A 161 -8.70 8.84 6.91
C GLN A 161 -9.11 7.71 5.97
N LEU A 162 -9.00 6.47 6.45
CA LEU A 162 -9.54 5.27 5.79
C LEU A 162 -10.14 4.36 6.87
N VAL A 163 -11.41 3.99 6.73
CA VAL A 163 -12.12 3.09 7.64
C VAL A 163 -12.87 2.05 6.82
N VAL A 164 -12.77 0.78 7.23
CA VAL A 164 -13.64 -0.32 6.78
C VAL A 164 -14.18 -1.01 8.03
N GLY A 165 -15.50 -1.25 8.06
CA GLY A 165 -16.17 -1.95 9.14
C GLY A 165 -15.56 -3.34 9.35
N MET A 166 -15.41 -3.77 10.60
CA MET A 166 -14.73 -5.02 10.96
C MET A 166 -15.33 -6.24 10.24
N GLU A 167 -16.66 -6.26 10.08
CA GLU A 167 -17.38 -7.32 9.37
C GLU A 167 -17.14 -7.30 7.84
N TYR A 168 -16.66 -6.19 7.28
CA TYR A 168 -16.36 -6.01 5.85
C TYR A 168 -14.85 -6.02 5.50
N ARG A 169 -13.97 -6.24 6.48
CA ARG A 169 -12.51 -6.39 6.25
C ARG A 169 -12.20 -7.60 5.36
N ASP A 170 -11.02 -7.57 4.76
CA ASP A 170 -10.50 -8.55 3.78
C ASP A 170 -11.32 -8.77 2.49
N ARG A 171 -12.46 -8.08 2.33
CA ARG A 171 -13.29 -8.07 1.09
C ARG A 171 -12.79 -7.10 0.02
N GLY A 172 -11.57 -6.58 0.14
CA GLY A 172 -10.95 -5.64 -0.80
C GLY A 172 -11.49 -4.20 -0.79
N LEU A 173 -12.49 -3.87 0.05
CA LEU A 173 -13.18 -2.57 0.03
C LEU A 173 -12.24 -1.37 0.19
N ALA A 174 -11.20 -1.49 1.02
CA ALA A 174 -10.18 -0.46 1.18
C ALA A 174 -9.51 -0.08 -0.15
N LYS A 175 -9.17 -1.07 -0.99
CA LYS A 175 -8.61 -0.85 -2.34
C LYS A 175 -9.63 -0.21 -3.28
N GLY A 176 -10.91 -0.52 -3.13
CA GLY A 176 -11.99 0.13 -3.87
C GLY A 176 -12.13 1.62 -3.51
N LEU A 177 -12.18 1.95 -2.22
CA LEU A 177 -12.23 3.33 -1.72
C LEU A 177 -11.04 4.17 -2.21
N LEU A 178 -9.82 3.63 -2.06
CA LEU A 178 -8.61 4.30 -2.51
C LEU A 178 -8.50 4.38 -4.05
N GLY A 179 -9.03 3.39 -4.77
CA GLY A 179 -9.13 3.41 -6.24
C GLY A 179 -10.12 4.44 -6.79
N ALA A 180 -11.19 4.72 -6.05
CA ALA A 180 -12.19 5.75 -6.36
C ALA A 180 -11.73 7.17 -5.99
N LEU A 181 -10.80 7.31 -5.04
CA LEU A 181 -10.13 8.58 -4.71
C LEU A 181 -9.15 9.09 -5.79
N ARG A 182 -8.89 8.32 -6.85
CA ARG A 182 -7.89 8.67 -7.86
C ARG A 182 -8.45 9.61 -8.95
N GLU A 183 -7.90 10.81 -9.02
CA GLU A 183 -8.03 11.69 -10.18
C GLU A 183 -6.81 11.55 -11.10
N ASP A 184 -6.98 11.81 -12.40
CA ASP A 184 -5.87 11.81 -13.36
C ASP A 184 -4.98 13.07 -13.26
N VAL A 185 -5.39 14.07 -12.44
CA VAL A 185 -4.57 15.24 -12.08
C VAL A 185 -3.68 15.02 -10.85
N ASP A 186 -3.80 13.88 -10.16
CA ASP A 186 -2.97 13.54 -9.00
C ASP A 186 -1.56 13.07 -9.45
N ASP A 187 -0.52 13.80 -9.09
CA ASP A 187 0.89 13.43 -9.37
C ASP A 187 1.50 12.53 -8.30
N ILE A 188 1.01 12.64 -7.05
CA ILE A 188 1.58 12.00 -5.87
C ILE A 188 0.43 11.58 -4.95
N TYR A 189 0.48 10.35 -4.45
CA TYR A 189 -0.43 9.85 -3.41
C TYR A 189 0.32 9.67 -2.08
N GLY A 190 -0.34 9.97 -0.97
CA GLY A 190 0.23 9.81 0.38
C GLY A 190 -0.77 9.24 1.39
N ILE A 191 -0.27 8.50 2.38
CA ILE A 191 -1.04 8.01 3.53
C ILE A 191 -0.11 7.77 4.74
N MET A 192 -0.64 8.02 5.93
CA MET A 192 -0.13 7.49 7.20
C MET A 192 -1.13 6.45 7.72
N SER A 193 -0.63 5.32 8.24
CA SER A 193 -1.47 4.38 8.99
C SER A 193 -0.63 3.45 9.87
N SER A 194 -1.09 3.17 11.08
CA SER A 194 -0.57 2.05 11.88
C SER A 194 -0.91 0.67 11.29
N HIS A 195 -1.93 0.54 10.43
CA HIS A 195 -2.45 -0.77 10.02
C HIS A 195 -1.86 -1.27 8.67
N PRO A 196 -1.17 -2.43 8.64
CA PRO A 196 -0.53 -2.93 7.41
C PRO A 196 -1.48 -3.16 6.23
N ALA A 197 -2.75 -3.53 6.49
CA ALA A 197 -3.77 -3.71 5.45
C ALA A 197 -4.09 -2.40 4.70
N ALA A 198 -4.05 -1.24 5.39
CA ALA A 198 -4.20 0.07 4.76
C ALA A 198 -2.99 0.41 3.87
N CYS A 199 -1.78 0.09 4.33
CA CYS A 199 -0.54 0.22 3.56
C CYS A 199 -0.57 -0.65 2.28
N LEU A 200 -0.98 -1.92 2.39
CA LEU A 200 -1.18 -2.80 1.24
C LEU A 200 -2.23 -2.26 0.26
N ALA A 201 -3.38 -1.79 0.78
CA ALA A 201 -4.44 -1.21 -0.06
C ALA A 201 -3.94 0.03 -0.82
N ALA A 202 -3.20 0.93 -0.16
CA ALA A 202 -2.62 2.12 -0.77
C ALA A 202 -1.52 1.77 -1.79
N GLY A 203 -0.60 0.88 -1.44
CA GLY A 203 0.41 0.33 -2.34
C GLY A 203 -0.22 -0.28 -3.59
N ALA A 204 -1.28 -1.09 -3.45
CA ALA A 204 -1.99 -1.70 -4.58
C ALA A 204 -2.86 -0.72 -5.41
N SER A 205 -3.31 0.40 -4.83
CA SER A 205 -4.17 1.39 -5.51
C SER A 205 -3.37 2.45 -6.27
N PHE A 206 -2.24 2.87 -5.69
CA PHE A 206 -1.44 4.01 -6.14
C PHE A 206 -0.08 3.58 -6.72
N GLY A 207 0.66 2.73 -6.00
CA GLY A 207 1.99 2.23 -6.39
C GLY A 207 1.97 0.96 -7.26
N GLY A 208 0.84 0.26 -7.37
CA GLY A 208 0.67 -1.03 -8.03
C GLY A 208 0.90 -2.25 -7.12
N SER A 209 1.89 -2.21 -6.22
CA SER A 209 2.04 -3.10 -5.05
C SER A 209 2.93 -2.44 -3.99
N ILE A 210 2.89 -2.95 -2.75
CA ILE A 210 3.72 -2.45 -1.63
C ILE A 210 5.22 -2.53 -1.96
N GLU A 211 5.63 -3.62 -2.60
CA GLU A 211 7.02 -3.94 -2.98
C GLU A 211 7.56 -3.04 -4.11
N LYS A 212 6.68 -2.26 -4.76
CA LYS A 212 7.00 -1.36 -5.87
C LYS A 212 6.96 0.11 -5.44
N ILE A 213 6.94 0.38 -4.14
CA ILE A 213 7.10 1.71 -3.54
C ILE A 213 8.61 2.03 -3.47
N SER A 214 9.01 3.17 -4.02
CA SER A 214 10.40 3.65 -3.94
C SER A 214 10.64 4.33 -2.60
N LEU A 215 11.45 3.70 -1.74
CA LEU A 215 11.89 4.32 -0.49
C LEU A 215 12.71 5.60 -0.76
N ASP A 216 13.53 5.63 -1.81
CA ASP A 216 14.27 6.84 -2.24
C ASP A 216 13.34 8.03 -2.52
N PHE A 217 12.19 7.77 -3.14
CA PHE A 217 11.18 8.80 -3.41
C PHE A 217 10.54 9.32 -2.11
N ILE A 218 10.36 8.46 -1.10
CA ILE A 218 9.89 8.88 0.22
C ILE A 218 10.98 9.70 0.91
N ALA A 219 12.20 9.16 1.06
CA ALA A 219 13.34 9.83 1.71
C ALA A 219 13.59 11.24 1.14
N LYS A 220 13.63 11.37 -0.19
CA LYS A 220 13.93 12.63 -0.87
C LYS A 220 12.85 13.69 -0.69
N ASN A 221 11.57 13.32 -0.56
CA ASN A 221 10.46 14.26 -0.70
C ASN A 221 9.61 14.45 0.58
N ALA A 222 9.54 13.45 1.48
CA ALA A 222 8.59 13.41 2.60
C ALA A 222 8.57 14.68 3.45
N VAL A 223 9.75 15.15 3.88
CA VAL A 223 9.92 16.36 4.69
C VAL A 223 9.22 17.57 4.06
N SER A 224 9.33 17.73 2.75
CA SER A 224 8.79 18.91 2.04
C SER A 224 7.33 18.73 1.60
N ILE A 225 6.91 17.50 1.31
CA ILE A 225 5.53 17.14 0.98
C ILE A 225 4.63 17.34 2.20
N MET A 226 5.05 16.82 3.36
CA MET A 226 4.30 16.93 4.61
C MET A 226 4.27 18.37 5.13
N LYS A 227 5.41 19.08 5.14
CA LYS A 227 5.45 20.50 5.56
C LYS A 227 4.55 21.42 4.72
N ALA A 228 4.29 21.08 3.46
CA ALA A 228 3.35 21.80 2.59
C ALA A 228 1.86 21.46 2.84
N SER A 229 1.54 20.46 3.66
CA SER A 229 0.16 20.02 3.86
C SER A 229 -0.70 21.08 4.57
N PRO A 230 -1.95 21.33 4.12
CA PRO A 230 -2.90 22.12 4.89
C PRO A 230 -3.35 21.39 6.18
N ILE A 231 -3.29 20.06 6.19
CA ILE A 231 -3.75 19.20 7.29
C ILE A 231 -2.72 19.22 8.44
N SER A 232 -3.13 19.74 9.60
CA SER A 232 -2.17 20.02 10.68
C SER A 232 -1.49 18.78 11.26
N TYR A 233 -2.15 17.61 11.31
CA TYR A 233 -1.51 16.41 11.86
C TYR A 233 -0.45 15.86 10.88
N VAL A 234 -0.70 15.92 9.57
CA VAL A 234 0.28 15.54 8.52
C VAL A 234 1.47 16.51 8.52
N ARG A 235 1.20 17.81 8.59
CA ARG A 235 2.23 18.86 8.56
C ARG A 235 3.17 18.83 9.76
N ASN A 236 2.66 18.42 10.91
CA ASN A 236 3.37 18.46 12.18
C ASN A 236 3.87 17.07 12.64
N ALA A 237 3.60 15.99 11.90
CA ALA A 237 4.04 14.64 12.26
C ALA A 237 5.57 14.50 12.18
N ASN A 238 6.16 13.85 13.18
CA ASN A 238 7.61 13.71 13.30
C ASN A 238 8.08 12.47 12.55
N LEU A 239 8.80 12.65 11.43
CA LEU A 239 9.38 11.55 10.65
C LEU A 239 10.30 10.66 11.49
N ARG A 240 10.15 9.34 11.34
CA ARG A 240 10.86 8.30 12.11
C ARG A 240 11.14 7.04 11.30
N GLY A 241 12.12 6.28 11.78
CA GLY A 241 12.66 5.10 11.11
C GLY A 241 13.92 5.37 10.29
N SER A 242 14.61 4.27 9.97
CA SER A 242 15.96 4.26 9.39
C SER A 242 16.08 4.93 8.00
N LEU A 243 14.97 5.23 7.34
CA LEU A 243 14.93 5.98 6.07
C LEU A 243 15.18 7.48 6.24
N PHE A 244 14.98 8.03 7.45
CA PHE A 244 15.14 9.46 7.75
C PHE A 244 16.24 9.76 8.77
N ASP A 245 16.55 8.80 9.65
CA ASP A 245 17.60 8.91 10.66
C ASP A 245 18.34 7.56 10.74
N THR A 246 19.62 7.53 10.34
CA THR A 246 20.44 6.31 10.34
C THR A 246 20.83 5.83 11.75
N THR A 247 20.48 6.60 12.79
CA THR A 247 20.64 6.22 14.20
C THR A 247 19.34 5.70 14.83
N ASP A 248 18.22 5.67 14.08
CA ASP A 248 16.94 5.17 14.56
C ASP A 248 17.00 3.66 14.84
N SER A 249 16.85 3.30 16.11
CA SER A 249 16.94 1.93 16.63
C SER A 249 15.57 1.25 16.81
N THR A 250 14.47 1.89 16.38
CA THR A 250 13.11 1.39 16.63
C THR A 250 12.70 0.22 15.72
N GLY A 251 13.48 -0.09 14.69
CA GLY A 251 13.16 -1.10 13.68
C GLY A 251 12.15 -0.65 12.62
N LEU A 252 11.54 0.52 12.78
CA LEU A 252 10.76 1.21 11.75
C LEU A 252 11.70 1.63 10.60
N VAL A 253 11.28 1.47 9.35
CA VAL A 253 12.03 1.97 8.18
C VAL A 253 11.44 3.31 7.72
N SER A 254 10.15 3.33 7.39
CA SER A 254 9.45 4.52 6.87
C SER A 254 8.16 4.77 7.64
N GLY A 255 8.22 5.71 8.58
CA GLY A 255 7.04 6.11 9.33
C GLY A 255 7.19 7.47 10.02
N VAL A 256 6.34 7.67 11.02
CA VAL A 256 6.22 8.89 11.81
C VAL A 256 5.85 8.54 13.24
N ASN A 257 6.35 9.30 14.22
CA ASN A 257 5.74 9.37 15.54
C ASN A 257 4.58 10.36 15.51
N THR A 258 3.38 9.90 15.87
CA THR A 258 2.16 10.71 16.00
C THR A 258 1.67 10.82 17.44
N GLU A 259 2.39 10.23 18.39
CA GLU A 259 2.04 10.14 19.82
C GLU A 259 0.63 9.53 20.05
N PHE A 260 0.20 8.71 19.08
CA PHE A 260 -1.15 8.17 19.00
C PHE A 260 -1.16 6.73 19.52
N PHE A 261 -1.09 6.59 20.85
CA PHE A 261 -0.97 5.31 21.57
C PHE A 261 -2.27 4.48 21.53
N VAL A 262 -2.59 3.93 20.37
CA VAL A 262 -3.63 2.93 20.18
C VAL A 262 -3.08 1.52 20.37
N ASP A 263 -3.98 0.60 20.70
CA ASP A 263 -3.71 -0.83 20.76
C ASP A 263 -3.21 -1.33 19.39
N HIS A 264 -2.02 -1.91 19.39
CA HIS A 264 -1.35 -2.43 18.21
C HIS A 264 -1.54 -3.96 18.02
N GLN A 265 -2.34 -4.66 18.83
CA GLN A 265 -2.54 -6.11 18.67
C GLN A 265 -3.05 -6.49 17.28
N GLU A 266 -4.19 -5.94 16.82
CA GLU A 266 -4.72 -6.21 15.46
C GLU A 266 -3.73 -5.78 14.36
N PRO A 267 -3.12 -4.58 14.39
CA PRO A 267 -2.05 -4.20 13.48
C PRO A 267 -0.86 -5.17 13.41
N LEU A 268 -0.39 -5.71 14.54
CA LEU A 268 0.76 -6.63 14.60
C LEU A 268 0.40 -8.05 14.18
N GLU A 269 -0.79 -8.55 14.53
CA GLU A 269 -1.33 -9.80 13.99
C GLU A 269 -1.50 -9.73 12.46
N ALA A 270 -1.92 -8.58 11.93
CA ALA A 270 -1.95 -8.34 10.50
C ALA A 270 -0.53 -8.25 9.90
N LEU A 271 0.43 -7.64 10.60
CA LEU A 271 1.82 -7.50 10.15
C LEU A 271 2.50 -8.87 9.94
N SER A 272 2.28 -9.84 10.84
CA SER A 272 2.78 -11.23 10.66
C SER A 272 2.29 -11.84 9.36
N LYS A 273 0.95 -11.86 9.17
CA LYS A 273 0.27 -12.40 8.00
C LYS A 273 0.70 -11.71 6.69
N VAL A 274 1.05 -10.42 6.75
CA VAL A 274 1.60 -9.68 5.60
C VAL A 274 3.05 -10.08 5.30
N ARG A 275 3.90 -10.27 6.32
CA ARG A 275 5.31 -10.71 6.16
C ARG A 275 5.44 -12.14 5.63
N GLU A 276 4.44 -12.99 5.88
CA GLU A 276 4.34 -14.35 5.31
C GLU A 276 4.06 -14.34 3.80
N LEU A 277 3.49 -13.26 3.25
CA LEU A 277 2.93 -13.21 1.89
C LEU A 277 3.53 -12.12 0.98
N TRP A 278 4.24 -11.13 1.53
CA TRP A 278 4.77 -9.97 0.83
C TRP A 278 6.13 -9.54 1.39
N ASN A 279 7.02 -9.03 0.54
CA ASN A 279 8.25 -8.41 1.00
C ASN A 279 7.97 -7.06 1.70
N TRP A 280 7.83 -7.08 3.02
CA TRP A 280 7.47 -5.91 3.83
C TRP A 280 8.65 -4.97 4.08
N SER A 281 8.70 -3.86 3.34
CA SER A 281 9.82 -2.90 3.34
C SER A 281 9.73 -1.75 4.35
N LEU A 282 8.65 -1.66 5.15
CA LEU A 282 8.41 -0.50 6.02
C LEU A 282 8.91 -0.69 7.47
N GLY A 283 9.41 -1.88 7.83
CA GLY A 283 9.97 -2.18 9.15
C GLY A 283 8.94 -2.57 10.21
N GLU A 284 9.34 -2.48 11.48
CA GLU A 284 8.49 -2.68 12.65
C GLU A 284 7.50 -1.53 12.87
N LEU A 285 6.53 -1.74 13.76
CA LEU A 285 5.55 -0.75 14.18
C LEU A 285 5.66 -0.48 15.71
N PRO A 286 6.51 0.46 16.14
CA PRO A 286 6.56 0.89 17.53
C PRO A 286 5.23 1.52 17.98
N GLU A 287 4.94 1.51 19.28
CA GLU A 287 3.76 2.20 19.82
C GLU A 287 3.80 3.72 19.54
N GLY A 288 2.63 4.31 19.32
CA GLY A 288 2.48 5.73 19.00
C GLY A 288 2.99 6.14 17.61
N HIS A 289 3.45 5.18 16.80
CA HIS A 289 3.94 5.42 15.44
C HIS A 289 2.96 4.94 14.36
N GLU A 290 3.08 5.50 13.17
CA GLU A 290 2.37 5.05 11.96
C GLU A 290 3.34 4.86 10.80
N TYR A 291 3.07 3.89 9.93
CA TYR A 291 3.80 3.73 8.68
C TYR A 291 3.49 4.87 7.72
N LEU A 292 4.49 5.31 6.98
CA LEU A 292 4.40 6.40 6.00
C LEU A 292 4.64 5.87 4.59
N LEU A 293 3.66 6.07 3.71
CA LEU A 293 3.77 5.79 2.28
C LEU A 293 3.59 7.10 1.50
N ILE A 294 4.52 7.40 0.60
CA ILE A 294 4.38 8.46 -0.40
C ILE A 294 4.81 7.90 -1.75
N MET A 295 3.95 8.02 -2.76
CA MET A 295 4.07 7.33 -4.04
C MET A 295 3.84 8.30 -5.19
N ALA A 296 4.78 8.39 -6.13
CA ALA A 296 4.53 9.02 -7.42
C ALA A 296 3.41 8.28 -8.17
N ALA A 297 2.47 9.01 -8.73
CA ALA A 297 1.31 8.45 -9.41
C ALA A 297 1.72 7.72 -10.68
N LYS A 298 1.39 6.42 -10.75
CA LYS A 298 1.40 5.68 -12.02
C LYS A 298 0.20 6.14 -12.84
N ARG A 299 0.46 7.01 -13.82
CA ARG A 299 -0.51 7.40 -14.86
C ARG A 299 -1.22 6.15 -15.36
N ARG A 300 -2.55 6.18 -15.41
CA ARG A 300 -3.31 5.13 -16.08
C ARG A 300 -2.86 5.14 -17.55
N LEU A 301 -2.45 3.99 -18.08
CA LEU A 301 -2.37 3.84 -19.53
C LEU A 301 -3.79 4.01 -20.04
N SER A 302 -4.03 5.08 -20.80
CA SER A 302 -5.29 5.25 -21.51
C SER A 302 -5.48 4.04 -22.42
N ARG A 303 -6.57 3.30 -22.19
CA ARG A 303 -7.00 2.27 -23.13
C ARG A 303 -7.32 2.99 -24.44
N PRO A 304 -6.75 2.57 -25.59
CA PRO A 304 -7.12 3.18 -26.87
C PRO A 304 -8.63 3.11 -27.07
N LEU A 305 -9.19 4.17 -27.66
CA LEU A 305 -10.56 4.22 -28.16
C LEU A 305 -10.71 3.31 -29.39
#